data_AF-A0A0H2YVG9-F1
#
_entry.id   AF-A0A0H2YVG9-F1
#
_cell.length_a   1.000
_cell.length_b   1.000
_cell.length_c   1.000
_cell.angle_alpha   90.00
_cell.angle_beta   90.00
_cell.angle_gamma   90.00
#
_symmetry.space_group_name_H-M   'P 1'
#
loop_
_entity.id
_entity.type
_entity.pdbx_description
1 polymer ?
#
loop_
_entity_poly.entity_id
_entity_poly.type
_entity_poly.pdbx_seq_one_letter_code
_entity_poly.pdbx_strand_id
1 'polypeptide(L)'
;MLEISPLDDVMSYFHLIFFTYIVLFIVITLNFTKAIYINKKLNLNNSSRKTLQIFDLSMNTFCVLAMLSGHVFQGVLADNNALGWTTWNNRLLLISIMSLIIFILNLIVVFKNNKK
;
A
#
# COMPACT_ATOMS: atom_id res chain seq x y z
N MET A 1 11.77 -12.91 -37.04
CA MET A 1 11.10 -12.54 -35.77
C MET A 1 11.77 -11.27 -35.29
N LEU A 2 11.00 -10.23 -34.94
CA LEU A 2 11.57 -9.08 -34.24
C LEU A 2 12.02 -9.60 -32.87
N GLU A 3 13.31 -9.49 -32.59
CA GLU A 3 13.89 -9.86 -31.31
C GLU A 3 13.44 -8.80 -30.29
N ILE A 4 12.43 -9.13 -29.48
CA ILE A 4 11.95 -8.24 -28.42
C ILE A 4 12.97 -8.32 -27.28
N SER A 5 13.45 -7.17 -26.80
CA SER A 5 14.37 -7.18 -25.67
C SER A 5 13.63 -7.73 -24.43
N PRO A 6 14.29 -8.55 -23.58
CA PRO A 6 13.65 -9.06 -22.36
C PRO A 6 13.10 -7.95 -21.44
N LEU A 7 13.70 -6.76 -21.48
CA LEU A 7 13.26 -5.60 -20.71
C LEU A 7 11.95 -5.02 -21.24
N ASP A 8 11.79 -4.93 -22.56
CA ASP A 8 10.56 -4.44 -23.19
C ASP A 8 9.39 -5.40 -22.93
N ASP A 9 9.66 -6.70 -22.91
CA ASP A 9 8.66 -7.71 -22.56
C ASP A 9 8.19 -7.55 -21.10
N VAL A 10 9.11 -7.37 -20.14
CA VAL A 10 8.76 -7.05 -18.74
C VAL A 10 7.94 -5.78 -18.62
N MET A 11 8.30 -4.72 -19.36
CA MET A 11 7.58 -3.45 -19.35
C MET A 11 6.16 -3.56 -19.94
N SER A 12 5.90 -4.53 -20.83
CA SER A 12 4.55 -4.76 -21.35
C SER A 12 3.55 -5.23 -20.27
N TYR A 13 4.03 -5.96 -19.26
CA TYR A 13 3.23 -6.47 -18.15
C TYR A 13 3.17 -5.54 -16.94
N PHE A 14 3.78 -4.35 -17.01
CA PHE A 14 3.91 -3.44 -15.87
C PHE A 14 2.59 -2.97 -15.26
N HIS A 15 1.52 -2.98 -16.05
CA HIS A 15 0.18 -2.65 -15.62
C HIS A 15 -0.32 -3.56 -14.47
N LEU A 16 0.18 -4.79 -14.36
CA LEU A 16 -0.15 -5.71 -13.26
C LEU A 16 0.43 -5.25 -11.91
N ILE A 17 1.66 -4.71 -11.92
CA ILE A 17 2.27 -4.12 -10.73
C ILE A 17 1.47 -2.89 -10.30
N PHE A 18 1.08 -2.05 -11.26
CA PHE A 18 0.23 -0.89 -10.99
C PHE A 18 -1.12 -1.26 -10.39
N PHE A 19 -1.79 -2.28 -10.94
CA PHE A 19 -3.04 -2.80 -10.38
C PHE A 19 -2.87 -3.28 -8.94
N THR A 20 -1.77 -3.96 -8.64
CA THR A 20 -1.45 -4.42 -7.28
C THR A 20 -1.39 -3.26 -6.29
N TYR A 21 -0.80 -2.13 -6.67
CA TYR A 21 -0.74 -0.94 -5.80
C TYR A 21 -2.12 -0.34 -5.52
N ILE A 22 -3.03 -0.35 -6.51
CA ILE A 22 -4.42 0.07 -6.31
C ILE A 22 -5.10 -0.82 -5.27
N VAL A 23 -4.95 -2.15 -5.38
CA VAL A 23 -5.53 -3.10 -4.43
C VAL A 23 -5.00 -2.87 -3.02
N LEU A 24 -3.68 -2.72 -2.86
CA LEU A 24 -3.07 -2.45 -1.56
C LEU A 24 -3.56 -1.11 -0.96
N PHE A 25 -3.70 -0.07 -1.78
CA PHE A 25 -4.26 1.21 -1.35
C PHE A 25 -5.72 1.08 -0.86
N ILE A 26 -6.54 0.31 -1.56
CA ILE A 26 -7.92 0.02 -1.16
C ILE A 26 -7.94 -0.68 0.20
N VAL A 27 -7.11 -1.71 0.41
CA VAL A 27 -7.03 -2.44 1.69
C VAL A 27 -6.67 -1.49 2.84
N ILE A 28 -5.66 -0.64 2.67
CA ILE A 28 -5.25 0.34 3.70
C ILE A 28 -6.39 1.31 4.00
N THR A 29 -7.08 1.79 2.97
CA THR A 29 -8.20 2.74 3.10
C THR A 29 -9.41 2.11 3.81
N LEU A 30 -9.74 0.86 3.48
CA LEU A 30 -10.81 0.11 4.15
C LEU A 30 -10.47 -0.12 5.62
N ASN A 31 -9.24 -0.52 5.95
CA ASN A 31 -8.80 -0.71 7.31
C ASN A 31 -8.85 0.58 8.12
N PHE A 32 -8.49 1.72 7.52
CA PHE A 32 -8.61 3.03 8.16
C PHE A 32 -10.07 3.42 8.42
N THR A 33 -10.93 3.26 7.42
CA THR A 33 -12.37 3.55 7.53
C THR A 33 -13.02 2.69 8.60
N LYS A 34 -12.69 1.40 8.62
CA LYS A 34 -13.13 0.44 9.64
C LYS A 34 -12.68 0.85 11.04
N ALA A 35 -11.42 1.29 11.22
CA ALA A 35 -10.92 1.78 12.50
C ALA A 35 -11.74 2.98 13.02
N ILE A 36 -12.05 3.95 12.16
CA ILE A 36 -12.90 5.10 12.52
C ILE A 36 -14.32 4.65 12.90
N TYR A 37 -14.93 3.77 12.09
CA TYR A 37 -16.29 3.30 12.33
C TYR A 37 -16.43 2.56 13.67
N ILE A 38 -15.49 1.65 13.94
CA ILE A 38 -15.42 0.90 15.20
C ILE A 38 -15.32 1.85 16.39
N ASN A 39 -14.51 2.89 16.27
CA ASN A 39 -14.29 3.87 17.34
C ASN A 39 -15.49 4.77 17.61
N LYS A 40 -16.37 4.97 16.62
CA LYS A 40 -17.54 5.87 16.75
C LYS A 40 -18.82 5.14 17.15
N LYS A 41 -19.03 3.88 16.72
CA LYS A 41 -20.40 3.32 16.63
C LYS A 41 -20.57 1.89 17.14
N LEU A 42 -19.51 1.16 17.44
CA LEU A 42 -19.61 -0.25 17.84
C LEU A 42 -19.52 -0.43 19.37
N ASN A 43 -20.58 -1.00 19.95
CA ASN A 43 -20.58 -1.57 21.31
C ASN A 43 -19.84 -2.92 21.33
N LEU A 44 -18.60 -2.92 20.85
CA LEU A 44 -17.69 -4.06 21.01
C LEU A 44 -17.05 -4.01 22.40
N ASN A 45 -16.83 -5.17 23.01
CA ASN A 45 -15.99 -5.25 24.20
C ASN A 45 -14.57 -4.72 23.88
N ASN A 46 -13.98 -3.99 24.83
CA ASN A 46 -12.71 -3.26 24.65
C ASN A 46 -11.56 -4.17 24.17
N SER A 47 -11.51 -5.42 24.65
CA SER A 47 -10.49 -6.40 24.26
C SER A 47 -10.60 -6.80 22.78
N SER A 48 -11.78 -7.25 22.34
CA SER A 48 -12.02 -7.67 20.95
C SER A 48 -11.82 -6.53 19.97
N ARG A 49 -12.23 -5.31 20.35
CA ARG A 49 -11.99 -4.09 19.58
C ARG A 49 -10.50 -3.86 19.33
N LYS A 50 -9.69 -3.95 20.39
CA LYS A 50 -8.24 -3.72 20.35
C LYS A 50 -7.53 -4.76 19.49
N THR A 51 -7.85 -6.04 19.65
CA THR A 51 -7.25 -7.12 18.84
C THR A 51 -7.53 -6.94 17.36
N LEU A 52 -8.78 -6.61 16.99
CA LEU A 52 -9.15 -6.38 15.59
C LEU A 52 -8.38 -5.21 14.96
N GLN A 53 -8.26 -4.09 15.68
CA GLN A 53 -7.53 -2.92 15.20
C GLN A 53 -6.02 -3.18 15.07
N ILE A 54 -5.43 -3.95 15.98
CA ILE A 54 -4.00 -4.36 15.88
C ILE A 54 -3.79 -5.26 14.68
N PHE A 55 -4.70 -6.20 14.42
CA PHE A 55 -4.62 -7.07 13.25
C PHE A 55 -4.72 -6.26 11.95
N ASP A 56 -5.71 -5.37 11.82
CA ASP A 56 -5.85 -4.49 10.66
C ASP A 56 -4.60 -3.61 10.46
N LEU A 57 -3.98 -3.15 11.55
CA LEU A 57 -2.74 -2.39 11.50
C LEU A 57 -1.55 -3.22 11.00
N SER A 58 -1.43 -4.48 11.46
CA SER A 58 -0.39 -5.39 10.97
C SER A 58 -0.52 -5.66 9.47
N MET A 59 -1.74 -5.81 8.96
CA MET A 59 -2.01 -5.94 7.53
C MET A 59 -1.58 -4.69 6.74
N ASN A 60 -1.82 -3.49 7.28
CA ASN A 60 -1.35 -2.27 6.65
C ASN A 60 0.19 -2.19 6.61
N THR A 61 0.88 -2.65 7.66
CA THR A 61 2.35 -2.75 7.65
C THR A 61 2.84 -3.63 6.50
N PHE A 62 2.23 -4.80 6.29
CA PHE A 62 2.57 -5.66 5.14
C PHE A 62 2.29 -4.97 3.80
N CYS A 63 1.19 -4.22 3.68
CA CYS A 63 0.89 -3.47 2.47
C CYS A 63 1.96 -2.40 2.17
N VAL A 64 2.40 -1.65 3.18
CA VAL A 64 3.47 -0.65 3.03
C VAL A 64 4.80 -1.30 2.66
N LEU A 65 5.15 -2.42 3.30
CA LEU A 65 6.36 -3.19 2.95
C LEU A 65 6.31 -3.73 1.52
N ALA A 66 5.16 -4.23 1.07
CA ALA A 66 4.97 -4.69 -0.30
C ALA A 66 5.16 -3.53 -1.31
N MET A 67 4.61 -2.35 -1.03
CA MET A 67 4.87 -1.16 -1.86
C MET A 67 6.36 -0.78 -1.86
N LEU A 68 7.04 -0.79 -0.71
CA LEU A 68 8.48 -0.51 -0.66
C LEU A 68 9.29 -1.48 -1.52
N SER A 69 8.96 -2.77 -1.50
CA SER A 69 9.62 -3.77 -2.35
C SER A 69 9.42 -3.49 -3.85
N GLY A 70 8.23 -3.04 -4.26
CA GLY A 70 7.97 -2.64 -5.65
C GLY A 70 8.75 -1.39 -6.07
N HIS A 71 9.06 -0.48 -5.15
CA HIS A 71 9.93 0.67 -5.42
C HIS A 71 11.40 0.27 -5.62
N VAL A 72 11.89 -0.75 -4.89
CA VAL A 72 13.22 -1.32 -5.15
C VAL A 72 13.31 -1.85 -6.58
N PHE A 73 12.24 -2.49 -7.08
CA PHE A 73 12.19 -2.94 -8.48
C PHE A 73 12.23 -1.77 -9.48
N GLN A 74 11.65 -0.60 -9.16
CA GLN A 74 11.79 0.60 -10.01
C GLN A 74 13.25 1.03 -10.16
N GLY A 75 14.07 0.85 -9.12
CA GLY A 75 15.51 1.13 -9.18
C GLY A 75 16.22 0.28 -10.24
N VAL A 76 15.87 -1.01 -10.31
CA VAL A 76 16.41 -1.92 -11.34
C VAL A 76 16.01 -1.45 -12.75
N LEU A 77 14.78 -0.97 -12.93
CA LEU A 77 14.32 -0.46 -14.23
C LEU A 77 15.02 0.85 -14.62
N ALA A 78 15.28 1.71 -13.64
CA ALA A 78 16.03 2.94 -13.82
C ALA A 78 17.47 2.66 -14.27
N ASP A 79 18.14 1.71 -13.60
CA ASP A 79 19.52 1.31 -13.92
C ASP A 79 19.63 0.70 -15.33
N ASN A 80 18.57 0.07 -15.83
CA ASN A 80 18.51 -0.51 -17.17
C ASN A 80 17.88 0.43 -18.22
N ASN A 81 17.60 1.69 -17.86
CA ASN A 81 16.99 2.70 -18.75
C ASN A 81 15.69 2.22 -19.44
N ALA A 82 14.84 1.51 -18.71
CA ALA A 82 13.64 0.88 -19.26
C ALA A 82 12.63 1.92 -19.81
N LEU A 83 12.05 1.68 -20.98
CA LEU A 83 11.17 2.66 -21.61
C LEU A 83 9.97 3.02 -20.71
N GLY A 84 9.76 4.31 -20.44
CA GLY A 84 8.61 4.78 -19.67
C GLY A 84 8.67 4.51 -18.16
N TRP A 85 9.81 4.02 -17.62
CA TRP A 85 9.98 3.72 -16.20
C TRP A 85 9.64 4.91 -15.29
N THR A 86 10.02 6.12 -15.69
CA THR A 86 9.78 7.36 -14.92
C THR A 86 8.29 7.64 -14.73
N THR A 87 7.49 7.41 -15.76
CA THR A 87 6.03 7.64 -15.72
C THR A 87 5.38 6.66 -14.76
N TRP A 88 5.76 5.39 -14.82
CA TRP A 88 5.24 4.36 -13.93
C TRP A 88 5.70 4.59 -12.49
N ASN A 89 6.97 4.88 -12.27
CA ASN A 89 7.53 5.21 -10.96
C ASN A 89 6.77 6.37 -10.31
N ASN A 90 6.55 7.48 -11.03
CA ASN A 90 5.82 8.64 -10.50
C ASN A 90 4.38 8.29 -10.07
N ARG A 91 3.68 7.47 -10.85
CA ARG A 91 2.31 7.01 -10.52
C ARG A 91 2.29 6.11 -9.29
N LEU A 92 3.22 5.16 -9.21
CA LEU A 92 3.33 4.25 -8.07
C LEU A 92 3.74 5.01 -6.79
N LEU A 93 4.65 5.97 -6.92
CA LEU A 93 5.11 6.82 -5.81
C LEU A 93 3.96 7.65 -5.25
N LEU A 94 3.12 8.23 -6.10
CA LEU A 94 1.93 8.95 -5.67
C LEU A 94 1.01 8.07 -4.82
N ILE A 95 0.70 6.85 -5.29
CA ILE A 95 -0.14 5.90 -4.54
C ILE A 95 0.52 5.52 -3.22
N SER A 96 1.83 5.26 -3.20
CA SER A 96 2.56 4.92 -1.98
C SER A 96 2.56 6.05 -0.95
N ILE A 97 2.76 7.30 -1.37
CA ILE A 97 2.71 8.46 -0.47
C ILE A 97 1.31 8.60 0.14
N MET A 98 0.27 8.52 -0.68
CA MET A 98 -1.12 8.58 -0.18
C MET A 98 -1.41 7.44 0.80
N SER A 99 -0.96 6.22 0.48
CA SER A 99 -1.09 5.05 1.35
C SER A 99 -0.36 5.24 2.68
N LEU A 100 0.85 5.79 2.66
CA LEU A 100 1.65 6.06 3.84
C LEU A 100 0.98 7.10 4.75
N ILE A 101 0.41 8.16 4.17
CA ILE A 101 -0.37 9.16 4.92
C ILE A 101 -1.54 8.49 5.64
N ILE A 102 -2.34 7.68 4.93
CA ILE A 102 -3.48 6.97 5.53
C ILE A 102 -3.01 6.00 6.61
N PHE A 103 -1.90 5.29 6.40
CA PHE A 103 -1.33 4.39 7.40
C PHE A 103 -0.93 5.13 8.68
N ILE A 104 -0.26 6.28 8.57
CA ILE A 104 0.11 7.13 9.71
C ILE A 104 -1.15 7.62 10.45
N LEU A 105 -2.17 8.06 9.71
CA LEU A 105 -3.45 8.44 10.32
C LEU A 105 -4.10 7.26 11.06
N ASN A 106 -4.04 6.05 10.50
CA ASN A 106 -4.55 4.85 11.14
C ASN A 106 -3.80 4.52 12.44
N LEU A 107 -2.47 4.61 12.44
CA LEU A 107 -1.64 4.48 13.66
C LEU A 107 -2.13 5.43 14.75
N ILE A 108 -2.30 6.72 14.42
CA ILE A 108 -2.77 7.74 15.37
C ILE A 108 -4.14 7.37 15.95
N VAL A 109 -5.09 6.97 15.10
CA VAL A 109 -6.45 6.60 15.50
C VAL A 109 -6.45 5.40 16.46
N VAL A 110 -5.67 4.35 16.17
CA VAL A 110 -5.59 3.15 17.00
C VAL A 110 -4.89 3.43 18.33
N PHE A 111 -3.75 4.15 18.33
CA PHE A 111 -2.99 4.42 19.55
C PHE A 111 -3.67 5.43 20.47
N LYS A 112 -4.39 6.43 19.94
CA LYS A 112 -5.17 7.38 20.75
C LYS A 112 -6.21 6.66 21.61
N ASN A 113 -6.81 5.59 21.10
CA ASN A 113 -7.84 4.84 21.80
C ASN A 113 -7.31 3.79 22.80
N ASN A 114 -6.05 3.38 22.69
CA ASN A 114 -5.42 2.50 23.67
C ASN A 114 -4.98 3.23 24.95
N LYS A 115 -4.98 4.57 24.96
CA LYS A 115 -4.67 5.40 26.14
C LYS A 115 -5.89 5.77 26.98
N LYS A 116 -7.11 5.50 26.49
CA LYS A 116 -8.36 5.64 27.24
C LYS A 116 -8.75 4.30 27.84
#